data_AF-A0A2H0AAE5-F1
#
_entry.id   AF-A0A2H0AAE5-F1
#
_cell.length_a   1.000
_cell.length_b   1.000
_cell.length_c   1.000
_cell.angle_alpha   90.00
_cell.angle_beta   90.00
_cell.angle_gamma   90.00
#
_symmetry.space_group_name_H-M   'P 1'
#
loop_
_entity.id
_entity.type
_entity.pdbx_description
1 polymer ?
#
loop_
_entity_poly.entity_id
_entity_poly.type
_entity_poly.pdbx_seq_one_letter_code
_entity_poly.pdbx_strand_id
1 'polypeptide(L)'
;MVLAACSCWVMFTGCSQKQAPSPFTPAITCQDALSGDLSRLSAYEVEGLLDDALKNRLMEECWQPLIKQCLDQNIDIPQTHLARAVHEFNRNKTESYFHKSVFRYYSTMASQGEKYTDKDRALLTAYCRHVVDAAVSATDPNVKNAELLARRLDPDLHDKMFR
;
A
#
# COMPACT_ATOMS: atom_id res chain seq x y z
N MET A 1 -21.24 -42.22 50.85
CA MET A 1 -19.87 -42.71 50.55
C MET A 1 -19.38 -41.97 49.33
N VAL A 2 -18.27 -41.27 49.49
CA VAL A 2 -17.61 -40.46 48.45
C VAL A 2 -16.80 -41.39 47.56
N LEU A 3 -17.01 -41.33 46.24
CA LEU A 3 -16.06 -41.82 45.25
C LEU A 3 -15.95 -40.77 44.15
N ALA A 4 -14.80 -40.12 44.12
CA ALA A 4 -14.33 -39.23 43.09
C ALA A 4 -13.77 -40.05 41.91
N ALA A 5 -14.01 -39.58 40.68
CA ALA A 5 -13.19 -39.89 39.51
C ALA A 5 -13.47 -38.80 38.46
N CYS A 6 -12.60 -37.81 38.37
CA CYS A 6 -11.51 -37.71 37.38
C CYS A 6 -11.97 -37.15 36.04
N SER A 7 -11.79 -35.84 35.92
CA SER A 7 -11.85 -35.01 34.71
C SER A 7 -10.95 -35.54 33.60
N CYS A 8 -11.40 -35.45 32.35
CA CYS A 8 -10.50 -35.23 31.21
C CYS A 8 -11.23 -34.39 30.15
N TRP A 9 -10.96 -33.08 30.20
CA TRP A 9 -11.30 -32.15 29.13
C TRP A 9 -10.40 -32.45 27.93
N VAL A 10 -10.96 -32.85 26.80
CA VAL A 10 -10.23 -32.87 25.53
C VAL A 10 -10.46 -31.51 24.87
N MET A 11 -9.59 -30.54 25.21
CA MET A 11 -9.48 -29.31 24.44
C MET A 11 -8.74 -29.63 23.15
N PHE A 12 -9.44 -29.63 22.02
CA PHE A 12 -8.82 -29.57 20.71
C PHE A 12 -8.25 -28.16 20.50
N THR A 13 -7.07 -27.91 21.08
CA THR A 13 -6.20 -26.82 20.62
C THR A 13 -5.60 -27.26 19.29
N GLY A 14 -6.26 -26.88 18.19
CA GLY A 14 -5.66 -26.89 16.88
C GLY A 14 -4.51 -25.87 16.86
N CYS A 15 -3.31 -26.30 17.21
CA CYS A 15 -2.10 -25.56 16.91
C CYS A 15 -1.96 -25.50 15.39
N SER A 16 -2.32 -24.37 14.77
CA SER A 16 -1.74 -24.01 13.47
C SER A 16 -0.23 -23.95 13.67
N GLN A 17 0.46 -25.02 13.26
CA GLN A 17 1.90 -24.99 13.07
C GLN A 17 2.19 -23.88 12.06
N LYS A 18 2.73 -22.77 12.55
CA LYS A 18 3.50 -21.86 11.71
C LYS A 18 4.60 -22.72 11.08
N GLN A 19 4.51 -22.96 9.78
CA GLN A 19 5.60 -23.60 9.04
C GLN A 19 6.86 -22.79 9.32
N ALA A 20 7.85 -23.45 9.92
CA ALA A 20 9.17 -22.87 10.06
C ALA A 20 9.72 -22.61 8.64
N PRO A 21 10.30 -21.42 8.38
CA PRO A 21 10.86 -21.13 7.07
C PRO A 21 11.95 -22.15 6.72
N SER A 22 11.87 -22.69 5.50
CA SER A 22 12.84 -23.64 4.95
C SER A 22 14.26 -23.06 5.05
N PRO A 23 15.25 -23.80 5.57
CA PRO A 23 16.57 -23.24 5.91
C PRO A 23 17.50 -22.96 4.72
N PHE A 24 17.05 -23.07 3.46
CA PHE A 24 17.95 -23.03 2.29
C PHE A 24 17.51 -22.17 1.09
N THR A 25 16.45 -21.35 1.21
CA THR A 25 16.26 -20.28 0.23
C THR A 25 17.11 -19.08 0.63
N PRO A 26 18.09 -18.64 -0.19
CA PRO A 26 18.78 -17.39 0.08
C PRO A 26 17.74 -16.28 0.18
N ALA A 27 17.88 -15.42 1.19
CA ALA A 27 17.01 -14.26 1.32
C ALA A 27 17.16 -13.42 0.04
N ILE A 28 16.05 -13.19 -0.66
CA ILE A 28 16.00 -12.39 -1.88
C ILE A 28 16.56 -11.01 -1.52
N THR A 29 17.57 -10.55 -2.25
CA THR A 29 18.13 -9.22 -2.01
C THR A 29 17.37 -8.17 -2.81
N CYS A 30 17.52 -6.90 -2.44
CA CYS A 30 16.95 -5.82 -3.23
C CYS A 30 17.46 -5.82 -4.67
N GLN A 31 18.73 -6.16 -4.89
CA GLN A 31 19.30 -6.20 -6.24
C GLN A 31 18.71 -7.35 -7.07
N ASP A 32 18.43 -8.49 -6.44
CA ASP A 32 17.71 -9.59 -7.09
C ASP A 32 16.29 -9.17 -7.46
N ALA A 33 15.57 -8.51 -6.54
CA ALA A 33 14.21 -8.04 -6.77
C ALA A 33 14.15 -7.00 -7.91
N LEU A 34 15.07 -6.03 -7.92
CA LEU A 34 15.11 -4.96 -8.94
C LEU A 34 15.50 -5.47 -10.34
N SER A 35 16.25 -6.57 -10.41
CA SER A 35 16.59 -7.20 -11.70
C SER A 35 15.51 -8.15 -12.22
N GLY A 36 14.53 -8.49 -11.38
CA GLY A 36 13.50 -9.48 -11.66
C GLY A 36 12.11 -8.91 -11.92
N ASP A 37 11.17 -9.83 -12.08
CA ASP A 37 9.73 -9.55 -12.12
C ASP A 37 9.16 -9.72 -10.71
N LEU A 38 8.66 -8.63 -10.11
CA LEU A 38 8.16 -8.62 -8.73
C LEU A 38 6.87 -9.42 -8.59
N SER A 39 6.16 -9.73 -9.67
CA SER A 39 4.96 -10.58 -9.64
C SER A 39 5.24 -12.01 -9.18
N ARG A 40 6.52 -12.42 -9.18
CA ARG A 40 6.97 -13.71 -8.65
C ARG A 40 7.16 -13.72 -7.14
N LEU A 41 7.13 -12.54 -6.50
CA LEU A 41 7.28 -12.38 -5.07
C LEU A 41 5.91 -12.32 -4.41
N SER A 42 5.79 -12.90 -3.22
CA SER A 42 4.63 -12.69 -2.36
C SER A 42 4.60 -11.27 -1.81
N ALA A 43 3.42 -10.77 -1.43
CA ALA A 43 3.27 -9.47 -0.80
C ALA A 43 4.15 -9.33 0.47
N TYR A 44 4.31 -10.42 1.23
CA TYR A 44 5.17 -10.46 2.41
C TYR A 44 6.66 -10.31 2.08
N GLU A 45 7.13 -10.91 0.98
CA GLU A 45 8.52 -10.73 0.53
C GLU A 45 8.78 -9.31 0.06
N VAL A 46 7.83 -8.71 -0.66
CA VAL A 46 7.92 -7.30 -1.09
C VAL A 46 7.94 -6.36 0.11
N GLU A 47 7.06 -6.57 1.09
CA GLU A 47 7.04 -5.82 2.35
C GLU A 47 8.37 -5.94 3.09
N GLY A 48 8.89 -7.16 3.26
CA GLY A 48 10.19 -7.41 3.90
C GLY A 48 11.34 -6.66 3.22
N LEU A 49 11.36 -6.64 1.89
CA LEU A 49 12.36 -5.89 1.11
C LEU A 49 12.25 -4.37 1.31
N LEU A 50 11.03 -3.83 1.32
CA LEU A 50 10.79 -2.41 1.55
C LEU A 50 11.18 -1.99 2.97
N ASP A 51 10.84 -2.81 3.97
CA ASP A 51 11.21 -2.59 5.36
C ASP A 51 12.72 -2.66 5.58
N ASP A 52 13.38 -3.66 5.01
CA ASP A 52 14.83 -3.79 5.08
C ASP A 52 15.54 -2.62 4.39
N ALA A 53 15.02 -2.13 3.26
CA ALA A 53 15.56 -0.94 2.59
C ALA A 53 15.47 0.30 3.50
N LEU A 54 14.34 0.52 4.16
CA LEU A 54 14.18 1.63 5.11
C LEU A 54 15.10 1.49 6.32
N LYS A 55 15.18 0.29 6.90
CA LYS A 55 16.02 -0.02 8.07
C LYS A 55 17.49 0.22 7.79
N ASN A 56 17.95 -0.17 6.61
CA ASN A 56 19.34 -0.01 6.17
C ASN A 56 19.62 1.35 5.52
N ARG A 57 18.64 2.27 5.50
CA ARG A 57 18.75 3.62 4.91
C ARG A 57 19.08 3.63 3.41
N LEU A 58 18.67 2.59 2.69
CA LEU A 58 18.87 2.42 1.25
C LEU A 58 17.70 3.03 0.47
N MET A 59 17.45 4.31 0.68
CA MET A 59 16.26 4.98 0.13
C MET A 59 16.34 5.10 -1.40
N GLU A 60 17.47 5.53 -1.93
CA GLU A 60 17.63 5.82 -3.37
C GLU A 60 18.09 4.58 -4.14
N GLU A 61 18.89 3.73 -3.50
CA GLU A 61 19.48 2.54 -4.09
C GLU A 61 18.50 1.37 -4.13
N CYS A 62 17.52 1.34 -3.23
CA CYS A 62 16.62 0.22 -3.09
C CYS A 62 15.15 0.63 -2.95
N TRP A 63 14.79 1.38 -1.90
CA TRP A 63 13.38 1.61 -1.56
C TRP A 63 12.61 2.32 -2.68
N GLN A 64 13.16 3.42 -3.21
CA GLN A 64 12.54 4.20 -4.29
C GLN A 64 12.45 3.42 -5.62
N PRO A 65 13.52 2.76 -6.11
CA PRO A 65 13.40 1.88 -7.27
C PRO A 65 12.35 0.78 -7.08
N LEU A 66 12.32 0.14 -5.90
CA LEU A 66 11.44 -0.99 -5.63
C LEU A 66 9.98 -0.56 -5.58
N ILE A 67 9.66 0.55 -4.89
CA ILE A 67 8.29 1.06 -4.81
C ILE A 67 7.79 1.54 -6.18
N LYS A 68 8.65 2.14 -7.02
CA LYS A 68 8.30 2.53 -8.40
C LYS A 68 7.93 1.29 -9.22
N GLN A 69 8.74 0.25 -9.15
CA GLN A 69 8.49 -1.00 -9.84
C GLN A 69 7.21 -1.69 -9.34
N CYS A 70 6.93 -1.65 -8.03
CA CYS A 70 5.66 -2.15 -7.48
C CYS A 70 4.45 -1.37 -8.03
N LEU A 71 4.55 -0.04 -8.12
CA LEU A 71 3.50 0.80 -8.69
C LEU A 71 3.29 0.51 -10.18
N ASP A 72 4.37 0.30 -10.95
CA ASP A 72 4.32 0.01 -12.38
C ASP A 72 3.77 -1.38 -12.70
N GLN A 73 4.16 -2.39 -11.92
CA GLN A 73 3.73 -3.78 -12.09
C GLN A 73 2.41 -4.08 -11.37
N ASN A 74 1.79 -3.08 -10.75
CA ASN A 74 0.58 -3.19 -9.97
C ASN A 74 0.65 -4.26 -8.85
N ILE A 75 1.82 -4.40 -8.22
CA ILE A 75 2.05 -5.30 -7.09
C ILE A 75 1.38 -4.73 -5.85
N ASP A 76 0.91 -5.59 -4.94
CA ASP A 76 0.36 -5.16 -3.67
C ASP A 76 1.42 -4.49 -2.80
N ILE A 77 1.06 -3.37 -2.16
CA ILE A 77 1.98 -2.55 -1.39
C ILE A 77 1.30 -2.23 -0.06
N PRO A 78 1.93 -2.51 1.09
CA PRO A 78 1.39 -2.14 2.39
C PRO A 78 1.07 -0.64 2.46
N GLN A 79 -0.05 -0.30 3.08
CA GLN A 79 -0.56 1.07 3.13
C GLN A 79 0.44 2.06 3.75
N THR A 80 1.25 1.60 4.71
CA THR A 80 2.33 2.37 5.33
C THR A 80 3.39 2.81 4.31
N HIS A 81 3.76 1.95 3.37
CA HIS A 81 4.69 2.29 2.28
C HIS A 81 4.02 3.16 1.21
N LEU A 82 2.74 2.97 0.92
CA LEU A 82 1.98 3.86 0.02
C LEU A 82 1.91 5.30 0.58
N ALA A 83 1.60 5.46 1.86
CA ALA A 83 1.60 6.77 2.52
C ALA A 83 2.97 7.45 2.44
N ARG A 84 4.06 6.68 2.66
CA ARG A 84 5.42 7.18 2.49
C ARG A 84 5.72 7.56 1.04
N ALA A 85 5.28 6.76 0.07
CA ALA A 85 5.49 7.03 -1.36
C ALA A 85 4.81 8.34 -1.79
N VAL A 86 3.58 8.59 -1.32
CA VAL A 86 2.88 9.86 -1.54
C VAL A 86 3.74 11.04 -1.04
N HIS A 87 4.28 10.93 0.17
CA HIS A 87 5.12 11.98 0.74
C HIS A 87 6.44 12.18 -0.04
N GLU A 88 7.16 11.09 -0.29
CA GLU A 88 8.47 11.12 -0.92
C GLU A 88 8.41 11.63 -2.37
N PHE A 89 7.44 11.16 -3.17
CA PHE A 89 7.32 11.59 -4.56
C PHE A 89 6.79 13.01 -4.71
N ASN A 90 5.95 13.47 -3.78
CA ASN A 90 5.58 14.89 -3.70
C ASN A 90 6.81 15.76 -3.41
N ARG A 91 7.61 15.39 -2.39
CA ARG A 91 8.80 16.15 -1.98
C ARG A 91 9.84 16.24 -3.10
N ASN A 92 10.08 15.14 -3.80
CA ASN A 92 11.10 15.04 -4.84
C ASN A 92 10.58 15.45 -6.23
N LYS A 93 9.37 16.05 -6.32
CA LYS A 93 8.75 16.52 -7.57
C LYS A 93 8.70 15.44 -8.66
N THR A 94 8.51 14.19 -8.25
CA THR A 94 8.38 13.05 -9.18
C THR A 94 6.91 12.85 -9.52
N GLU A 95 6.38 13.75 -10.35
CA GLU A 95 4.94 13.95 -10.58
C GLU A 95 4.19 12.67 -10.96
N SER A 96 4.69 11.91 -11.95
CA SER A 96 4.04 10.66 -12.40
C SER A 96 3.89 9.63 -11.26
N TYR A 97 4.93 9.41 -10.46
CA TYR A 97 4.87 8.47 -9.34
C TYR A 97 4.13 9.03 -8.12
N PHE A 98 4.06 10.36 -7.98
CA PHE A 98 3.18 11.01 -7.02
C PHE A 98 1.71 10.70 -7.33
N HIS A 99 1.24 10.90 -8.56
CA HIS A 99 -0.16 10.57 -8.91
C HIS A 99 -0.46 9.08 -8.76
N LYS A 100 0.46 8.20 -9.20
CA LYS A 100 0.31 6.73 -9.04
C LYS A 100 0.21 6.32 -7.57
N SER A 101 1.09 6.84 -6.71
CA SER A 101 1.07 6.50 -5.29
C SER A 101 -0.17 7.03 -4.58
N VAL A 102 -0.63 8.25 -4.89
CA VAL A 102 -1.89 8.80 -4.36
C VAL A 102 -3.08 7.93 -4.77
N PHE A 103 -3.16 7.56 -6.05
CA PHE A 103 -4.23 6.72 -6.54
C PHE A 103 -4.25 5.35 -5.88
N ARG A 104 -3.09 4.71 -5.72
CA ARG A 104 -2.97 3.41 -5.05
C ARG A 104 -3.29 3.50 -3.56
N TYR A 105 -2.82 4.52 -2.85
CA TYR A 105 -3.11 4.73 -1.42
C TYR A 105 -4.62 4.81 -1.15
N TYR A 106 -5.32 5.68 -1.89
CA TYR A 106 -6.77 5.86 -1.70
C TYR A 106 -7.60 4.71 -2.26
N SER A 107 -7.18 4.07 -3.36
CA SER A 107 -7.87 2.89 -3.87
C SER A 107 -7.81 1.73 -2.90
N THR A 108 -6.68 1.54 -2.22
CA THR A 108 -6.49 0.52 -1.17
C THR A 108 -7.36 0.83 0.04
N MET A 109 -7.39 2.09 0.48
CA MET A 109 -8.27 2.55 1.56
C MET A 109 -9.75 2.28 1.25
N ALA A 110 -10.18 2.59 0.03
CA ALA A 110 -11.55 2.38 -0.42
C ALA A 110 -11.94 0.90 -0.53
N SER A 111 -11.00 0.01 -0.88
CA SER A 111 -11.28 -1.42 -1.06
C SER A 111 -11.18 -2.23 0.23
N GLN A 112 -10.26 -1.89 1.12
CA GLN A 112 -10.01 -2.61 2.37
C GLN A 112 -10.90 -2.11 3.53
N GLY A 113 -11.71 -1.07 3.30
CA GLY A 113 -12.57 -0.50 4.34
C GLY A 113 -11.77 0.16 5.47
N GLU A 114 -10.56 0.62 5.16
CA GLU A 114 -9.76 1.38 6.12
C GLU A 114 -10.49 2.68 6.50
N LYS A 115 -10.22 3.17 7.71
CA LYS A 115 -10.86 4.37 8.22
C LYS A 115 -10.38 5.59 7.43
N TYR A 116 -11.27 6.15 6.60
CA TYR A 116 -11.07 7.46 5.98
C TYR A 116 -11.20 8.56 7.04
N THR A 117 -10.10 9.22 7.37
CA THR A 117 -10.05 10.24 8.43
C THR A 117 -10.16 11.66 7.89
N ASP A 118 -10.36 12.64 8.77
CA ASP A 118 -10.32 14.06 8.39
C ASP A 118 -8.98 14.49 7.77
N LYS A 119 -7.87 13.82 8.15
CA LYS A 119 -6.55 14.07 7.55
C LYS A 119 -6.49 13.55 6.12
N ASP A 120 -7.03 12.36 5.89
CA ASP A 120 -7.15 11.78 4.55
C ASP A 120 -8.08 12.63 3.66
N ARG A 121 -9.18 13.13 4.23
CA ARG A 121 -10.06 14.10 3.56
C ARG A 121 -9.35 15.37 3.17
N ALA A 122 -8.57 15.97 4.08
CA ALA A 122 -7.80 17.16 3.78
C ALA A 122 -6.76 16.91 2.66
N LEU A 123 -6.07 15.77 2.69
CA LEU A 123 -5.08 15.40 1.68
C LEU A 123 -5.75 15.11 0.32
N LEU A 124 -6.86 14.37 0.28
CA LEU A 124 -7.62 14.10 -0.95
C LEU A 124 -8.16 15.40 -1.54
N THR A 125 -8.70 16.30 -0.71
CA THR A 125 -9.17 17.61 -1.16
C THR A 125 -8.05 18.43 -1.81
N ALA A 126 -6.86 18.45 -1.20
CA ALA A 126 -5.70 19.15 -1.75
C ALA A 126 -5.25 18.54 -3.08
N TYR A 127 -5.24 17.21 -3.17
CA TYR A 127 -4.89 16.50 -4.40
C TYR A 127 -5.90 16.76 -5.52
N CYS A 128 -7.22 16.68 -5.25
CA CYS A 128 -8.27 16.97 -6.21
C CYS A 128 -8.13 18.40 -6.77
N ARG A 129 -7.92 19.40 -5.90
CA ARG A 129 -7.66 20.79 -6.34
C ARG A 129 -6.43 20.86 -7.23
N HIS A 130 -5.32 20.29 -6.78
CA HIS A 130 -4.07 20.31 -7.52
C HIS A 130 -4.22 19.75 -8.95
N VAL A 131 -4.87 18.59 -9.12
CA VAL A 131 -5.03 18.01 -10.46
C VAL A 131 -6.04 18.78 -11.32
N VAL A 132 -7.09 19.35 -10.73
CA VAL A 132 -8.06 20.18 -11.47
C VAL A 132 -7.41 21.47 -11.95
N ASP A 133 -6.66 22.15 -11.08
CA ASP A 133 -5.99 23.42 -11.40
C ASP A 133 -4.87 23.23 -12.44
N ALA A 134 -4.20 22.07 -12.43
CA ALA A 134 -3.12 21.75 -13.37
C ALA A 134 -3.62 21.19 -14.72
N ALA A 135 -4.87 20.74 -14.80
CA ALA A 135 -5.38 20.05 -15.98
C ALA A 135 -5.58 21.00 -17.17
N VAL A 136 -5.04 20.60 -18.33
CA VAL A 136 -5.26 21.30 -19.59
C VAL A 136 -6.64 20.97 -20.19
N SER A 137 -7.21 19.82 -19.83
CA SER A 137 -8.53 19.40 -20.29
C SER A 137 -9.27 18.57 -19.22
N ALA A 138 -10.60 18.57 -19.31
CA ALA A 138 -11.45 17.69 -18.50
C ALA A 138 -11.24 16.18 -18.79
N THR A 139 -10.48 15.83 -19.82
CA THR A 139 -10.17 14.44 -20.17
C THR A 139 -8.85 13.94 -19.58
N ASP A 140 -8.15 14.79 -18.82
CA ASP A 140 -6.90 14.43 -18.15
C ASP A 140 -7.07 13.17 -17.27
N PRO A 141 -6.22 12.14 -17.43
CA PRO A 141 -6.33 10.90 -16.66
C PRO A 141 -6.26 11.10 -15.15
N ASN A 142 -5.46 12.06 -14.66
CA ASN A 142 -5.33 12.34 -13.23
C ASN A 142 -6.59 13.01 -12.68
N VAL A 143 -7.27 13.86 -13.47
CA VAL A 143 -8.58 14.41 -13.11
C VAL A 143 -9.61 13.30 -12.98
N LYS A 144 -9.71 12.40 -13.97
CA LYS A 144 -10.62 11.25 -13.92
C LYS A 144 -10.35 10.33 -12.73
N ASN A 145 -9.07 10.10 -12.42
CA ASN A 145 -8.67 9.31 -11.27
C ASN A 145 -9.07 10.01 -9.96
N ALA A 146 -8.84 11.32 -9.83
CA ALA A 146 -9.24 12.07 -8.65
C ALA A 146 -10.77 12.13 -8.47
N GLU A 147 -11.52 12.32 -9.56
CA GLU A 147 -12.98 12.23 -9.56
C GLU A 147 -13.45 10.86 -9.08
N LEU A 148 -12.86 9.78 -9.59
CA LEU A 148 -13.18 8.41 -9.17
C LEU A 148 -12.92 8.18 -7.68
N LEU A 149 -11.77 8.66 -7.17
CA LEU A 149 -11.42 8.54 -5.75
C LEU A 149 -12.39 9.33 -4.87
N ALA A 150 -12.65 10.60 -5.23
CA ALA A 150 -13.61 11.45 -4.51
C ALA A 150 -14.98 10.79 -4.48
N ARG A 151 -15.49 10.30 -5.62
CA ARG A 151 -16.79 9.61 -5.68
C ARG A 151 -16.90 8.41 -4.75
N ARG A 152 -15.79 7.66 -4.57
CA ARG A 152 -15.76 6.44 -3.76
C ARG A 152 -15.59 6.71 -2.26
N LEU A 153 -14.72 7.66 -1.90
CA LEU A 153 -14.36 7.91 -0.51
C LEU A 153 -15.14 9.07 0.12
N ASP A 154 -15.54 10.04 -0.70
CA ASP A 154 -16.10 11.31 -0.24
C ASP A 154 -17.08 11.92 -1.26
N PRO A 155 -18.33 11.43 -1.31
CA PRO A 155 -19.34 11.93 -2.24
C PRO A 155 -19.58 13.44 -2.14
N ASP A 156 -19.46 14.04 -0.96
CA ASP A 156 -19.61 15.48 -0.76
C ASP A 156 -18.46 16.25 -1.44
N LEU A 157 -17.22 15.75 -1.32
CA LEU A 157 -16.07 16.33 -2.03
C LEU A 157 -16.23 16.18 -3.54
N HIS A 158 -16.71 15.02 -4.01
CA HIS A 158 -16.98 14.79 -5.43
C HIS A 158 -17.94 15.84 -5.98
N ASP A 159 -19.10 16.00 -5.35
CA ASP A 159 -20.13 16.94 -5.79
C ASP A 159 -19.66 18.39 -5.75
N LYS A 160 -18.76 18.73 -4.82
CA LYS A 160 -18.20 20.08 -4.72
C LYS A 160 -17.16 20.40 -5.80
N MET A 161 -16.43 19.41 -6.28
CA MET A 161 -15.23 19.62 -7.11
C MET A 161 -15.45 19.25 -8.59
N PHE A 162 -16.36 18.33 -8.89
CA PHE A 162 -16.48 17.72 -10.23
C PHE A 162 -17.89 17.79 -10.82
N ARG A 163 -18.86 18.38 -10.11
CA ARG A 163 -20.25 18.54 -10.56
C ARG A 163 -20.65 20.01 -10.58
#